data_AF-A0A396NL23-F1
#
_entry.id   AF-A0A396NL23-F1
#
_cell.length_a   1.000
_cell.length_b   1.000
_cell.length_c   1.000
_cell.angle_alpha   90.00
_cell.angle_beta   90.00
_cell.angle_gamma   90.00
#
_symmetry.space_group_name_H-M   'P 1'
#
loop_
_entity.id
_entity.type
_entity.pdbx_description
1 polymer ?
#
loop_
_entity_poly.entity_id
_entity_poly.type
_entity_poly.pdbx_seq_one_letter_code
_entity_poly.pdbx_strand_id
1 'polypeptide(L)'
;MRTFLEYYRRSIQPQIEMIDIFLKTEQPPYDKAAVAEVLGLSAEALTARMQKEHLAYITKGIFFRLLAEGENSLGGMLKRAVACGLPERYTPETAAYVFGLPLAAVREAAEKTDCSSFSEETLPVLFSEIMLCEIPDLP
;
A
#
# COMPACT_ATOMS: atom_id res chain seq x y z
N MET A 1 -18.48 -11.46 -9.29
CA MET A 1 -17.48 -10.45 -9.73
C MET A 1 -16.77 -9.99 -8.48
N ARG A 2 -15.44 -9.88 -8.50
CA ARG A 2 -14.70 -9.28 -7.38
C ARG A 2 -14.35 -7.84 -7.72
N THR A 3 -14.65 -6.93 -6.80
CA THR A 3 -14.31 -5.51 -6.96
C THR A 3 -12.91 -5.25 -6.40
N PHE A 4 -12.28 -4.16 -6.83
CA PHE A 4 -11.01 -3.74 -6.23
C PHE A 4 -11.18 -3.45 -4.74
N LEU A 5 -12.36 -2.97 -4.30
CA LEU A 5 -12.66 -2.78 -2.88
C LEU A 5 -12.53 -4.07 -2.06
N GLU A 6 -13.03 -5.19 -2.58
CA GLU A 6 -12.92 -6.49 -1.91
C GLU A 6 -11.46 -6.95 -1.79
N TYR A 7 -10.67 -6.77 -2.85
CA TYR A 7 -9.23 -7.06 -2.82
C TYR A 7 -8.50 -6.14 -1.84
N TYR A 8 -8.77 -4.83 -1.86
CA TYR A 8 -8.16 -3.86 -0.97
C TYR A 8 -8.42 -4.22 0.50
N ARG A 9 -9.68 -4.49 0.85
CA ARG A 9 -10.09 -4.87 2.22
C ARG A 9 -9.51 -6.20 2.69
N ARG A 10 -9.30 -7.16 1.77
CA ARG A 10 -8.79 -8.49 2.13
C ARG A 10 -7.28 -8.55 2.19
N SER A 11 -6.59 -7.84 1.30
CA SER A 11 -5.15 -8.04 1.05
C SER A 11 -4.30 -6.86 1.49
N ILE A 12 -4.80 -5.62 1.40
CA ILE A 12 -4.02 -4.41 1.67
C ILE A 12 -4.34 -3.83 3.04
N GLN A 13 -5.64 -3.61 3.32
CA GLN A 13 -6.08 -2.98 4.57
C GLN A 13 -5.57 -3.72 5.84
N PRO A 14 -5.62 -5.06 5.94
CA PRO A 14 -5.12 -5.75 7.14
C PRO A 14 -3.62 -5.56 7.35
N GLN A 15 -2.84 -5.42 6.27
CA GLN A 15 -1.41 -5.14 6.37
C GLN A 15 -1.15 -3.73 6.89
N ILE A 16 -1.92 -2.74 6.40
CA ILE A 16 -1.83 -1.35 6.90
C ILE A 16 -2.18 -1.31 8.39
N GLU A 17 -3.25 -1.96 8.80
CA GLU A 17 -3.68 -2.02 10.20
C GLU A 17 -2.62 -2.68 11.10
N MET A 18 -2.03 -3.80 10.66
CA MET A 18 -0.97 -4.48 11.39
C MET A 18 0.29 -3.60 11.54
N ILE A 19 0.69 -2.89 10.48
CA ILE A 19 1.80 -1.94 10.51
C ILE A 19 1.50 -0.78 11.46
N ASP A 20 0.29 -0.21 11.40
CA ASP A 20 -0.13 0.89 12.25
C ASP A 20 -0.12 0.49 13.73
N ILE A 21 -0.66 -0.68 14.06
CA ILE A 21 -0.62 -1.24 15.41
C ILE A 21 0.84 -1.41 15.85
N PHE A 22 1.67 -2.10 15.05
CA PHE A 22 3.08 -2.34 15.36
C PHE A 22 3.85 -1.04 15.64
N LEU A 23 3.69 -0.03 14.79
CA LEU A 23 4.38 1.26 14.94
C LEU A 23 3.89 2.08 16.14
N LYS A 24 2.69 1.80 16.66
CA LYS A 24 2.11 2.45 17.84
C LYS A 24 2.41 1.71 19.15
N THR A 25 2.56 0.39 19.11
CA THR A 25 2.79 -0.44 20.32
C THR A 25 4.27 -0.68 20.59
N GLU A 26 5.09 -0.79 19.55
CA GLU A 26 6.51 -1.08 19.69
C GLU A 26 7.38 0.19 19.70
N GLN A 27 8.54 0.10 20.36
CA GLN A 27 9.51 1.20 20.42
C GLN A 27 10.76 0.86 19.60
N PRO A 28 11.32 1.82 18.85
CA PRO A 28 12.60 1.63 18.19
C PRO A 28 13.75 1.52 19.22
N PRO A 29 14.80 0.73 18.94
CA PRO A 29 15.01 -0.04 17.72
C PRO A 29 14.09 -1.27 17.65
N TYR A 30 13.41 -1.42 16.51
CA TYR A 30 12.44 -2.49 16.32
C TYR A 30 13.14 -3.84 16.20
N ASP A 31 12.49 -4.87 16.76
CA ASP A 31 12.95 -6.25 16.64
C ASP A 31 12.90 -6.74 15.18
N LYS A 32 13.93 -7.47 14.76
CA LYS A 32 14.07 -7.93 13.37
C LYS A 32 13.05 -8.99 13.00
N ALA A 33 12.75 -9.91 13.91
CA ALA A 33 11.79 -10.98 13.63
C ALA A 33 10.39 -10.40 13.50
N ALA A 34 10.01 -9.49 14.40
CA ALA A 34 8.74 -8.78 14.33
C ALA A 34 8.61 -7.94 13.05
N VAL A 35 9.67 -7.22 12.65
CA VAL A 35 9.66 -6.45 11.39
C VAL A 35 9.55 -7.37 10.18
N ALA A 36 10.25 -8.50 10.16
CA ALA A 36 10.16 -9.47 9.05
C ALA A 36 8.73 -10.00 8.89
N GLU A 37 8.08 -10.36 10.00
CA GLU A 37 6.70 -10.82 10.02
C GLU A 37 5.74 -9.74 9.49
N VAL A 38 5.84 -8.51 10.02
CA VAL A 38 4.96 -7.40 9.62
C VAL A 38 5.13 -7.03 8.14
N LEU A 39 6.36 -7.11 7.62
CA LEU A 39 6.64 -6.83 6.20
C LEU A 39 6.36 -8.04 5.28
N GLY A 40 6.04 -9.21 5.83
CA GLY A 40 5.86 -10.46 5.07
C GLY A 40 7.16 -10.93 4.40
N LEU A 41 8.32 -10.64 5.00
CA LEU A 41 9.65 -11.03 4.53
C LEU A 41 10.18 -12.21 5.34
N SER A 42 11.03 -13.03 4.74
CA SER A 42 11.82 -13.98 5.52
C SER A 42 12.88 -13.24 6.35
N ALA A 43 13.26 -13.80 7.50
CA ALA A 43 14.30 -13.22 8.35
C ALA A 43 15.64 -13.09 7.61
N GLU A 44 15.94 -14.03 6.71
CA GLU A 44 17.13 -14.03 5.86
C GLU A 44 17.06 -12.89 4.84
N ALA A 45 15.93 -12.69 4.19
CA ALA A 45 15.73 -11.61 3.21
C ALA A 45 15.85 -10.23 3.88
N LEU A 46 15.26 -10.06 5.07
CA LEU A 46 15.41 -8.82 5.84
C LEU A 46 16.86 -8.60 6.27
N THR A 47 17.54 -9.65 6.78
CA THR A 47 18.93 -9.55 7.23
C THR A 47 19.87 -9.21 6.07
N ALA A 48 19.68 -9.82 4.90
CA ALA A 48 20.45 -9.52 3.70
C ALA A 48 20.27 -8.07 3.24
N ARG A 49 19.05 -7.53 3.29
CA ARG A 49 18.76 -6.12 3.00
C ARG A 49 19.46 -5.19 4.00
N MET A 50 19.34 -5.47 5.30
CA MET A 50 20.00 -4.68 6.34
C MET A 50 21.52 -4.67 6.17
N GLN A 51 22.14 -5.81 5.84
CA GLN A 51 23.58 -5.89 5.60
C GLN A 51 24.02 -5.11 4.35
N LYS A 52 23.26 -5.25 3.26
CA LYS A 52 23.53 -4.54 1.99
C LYS A 52 23.52 -3.02 2.17
N GLU A 53 22.64 -2.50 3.04
CA GLU A 53 22.52 -1.06 3.32
C GLU A 53 23.32 -0.60 4.56
N HIS A 54 24.12 -1.49 5.17
CA HIS A 54 24.88 -1.21 6.40
C HIS A 54 24.02 -0.71 7.58
N LEU A 55 22.81 -1.24 7.71
CA LEU A 55 21.84 -0.89 8.76
C LEU A 55 22.08 -1.75 10.02
N ALA A 56 22.47 -1.10 11.12
CA ALA A 56 22.70 -1.78 12.40
C ALA A 56 21.40 -2.06 13.18
N TYR A 57 20.42 -1.16 13.09
CA TYR A 57 19.15 -1.20 13.82
C TYR A 57 18.02 -0.68 12.95
N ILE A 58 16.78 -1.04 13.28
CA ILE A 58 15.58 -0.64 12.54
C ILE A 58 14.89 0.49 13.31
N THR A 59 15.03 1.73 12.83
CA THR A 59 14.22 2.87 13.30
C THR A 59 12.93 2.98 12.50
N LYS A 60 12.03 3.88 12.88
CA LYS A 60 10.80 4.18 12.12
C LYS A 60 11.08 4.61 10.68
N GLY A 61 12.11 5.43 10.46
CA GLY A 61 12.50 5.82 9.09
C GLY A 61 13.02 4.64 8.27
N ILE A 62 13.82 3.77 8.89
CA ILE A 62 14.34 2.56 8.23
C ILE A 62 13.22 1.58 7.94
N PHE A 63 12.26 1.41 8.85
CA PHE A 63 11.08 0.58 8.66
C PHE A 63 10.31 0.99 7.39
N PHE A 64 10.00 2.28 7.22
CA PHE A 64 9.28 2.75 6.03
C PHE A 64 10.11 2.60 4.75
N ARG A 65 11.43 2.74 4.82
CA ARG A 65 12.31 2.44 3.68
C ARG A 65 12.21 0.97 3.28
N LEU A 66 12.33 0.06 4.25
CA LEU A 66 12.24 -1.39 4.03
C LEU A 66 10.87 -1.80 3.46
N LEU A 67 9.79 -1.18 3.97
CA LEU A 67 8.43 -1.37 3.46
C LEU A 67 8.31 -0.89 2.01
N ALA A 68 8.78 0.33 1.69
CA ALA A 68 8.74 0.87 0.34
C ALA A 68 9.53 -0.01 -0.65
N GLU A 69 10.65 -0.57 -0.22
CA GLU A 69 11.48 -1.47 -1.03
C GLU A 69 10.97 -2.92 -1.09
N GLY A 70 9.89 -3.24 -0.38
CA GLY A 70 9.17 -4.50 -0.54
C GLY A 70 8.68 -4.69 -1.97
N GLU A 71 8.69 -5.93 -2.45
CA GLU A 71 8.07 -6.32 -3.72
C GLU A 71 6.56 -6.56 -3.58
N ASN A 72 6.00 -6.28 -2.39
CA ASN A 72 4.58 -6.43 -2.12
C ASN A 72 3.76 -5.24 -2.63
N SER A 73 2.45 -5.46 -2.79
CA SER A 73 1.50 -4.45 -3.30
C SER A 73 1.51 -3.17 -2.45
N LEU A 74 1.64 -3.31 -1.13
CA LEU A 74 1.66 -2.18 -0.20
C LEU A 74 2.92 -1.31 -0.34
N GLY A 75 4.11 -1.90 -0.51
CA GLY A 75 5.35 -1.17 -0.72
C GLY A 75 5.34 -0.35 -2.01
N GLY A 76 4.86 -0.95 -3.10
CA GLY A 76 4.64 -0.25 -4.36
C GLY A 76 3.63 0.90 -4.24
N MET A 77 2.51 0.68 -3.53
CA MET A 77 1.51 1.71 -3.27
C MET A 77 2.08 2.86 -2.45
N LEU A 78 2.83 2.58 -1.39
CA LEU A 78 3.48 3.59 -0.55
C LEU A 78 4.48 4.43 -1.38
N LYS A 79 5.32 3.80 -2.20
CA LYS A 79 6.24 4.52 -3.10
C LYS A 79 5.51 5.52 -4.00
N ARG A 80 4.40 5.09 -4.60
CA ARG A 80 3.61 5.94 -5.50
C ARG A 80 2.88 7.05 -4.74
N ALA A 81 2.33 6.76 -3.55
CA ALA A 81 1.73 7.78 -2.69
C ALA A 81 2.74 8.86 -2.26
N VAL A 82 3.95 8.46 -1.89
CA VAL A 82 5.05 9.39 -1.55
C VAL A 82 5.46 10.22 -2.77
N ALA A 83 5.55 9.62 -3.96
CA ALA A 83 5.84 10.36 -5.19
C ALA A 83 4.76 11.41 -5.54
N CYS A 84 3.52 11.18 -5.10
CA CYS A 84 2.42 12.15 -5.19
C CYS A 84 2.35 13.14 -4.01
N GLY A 85 3.30 13.11 -3.07
CA GLY A 85 3.33 14.01 -1.92
C GLY A 85 2.36 13.64 -0.79
N LEU A 86 1.97 12.37 -0.68
CA LEU A 86 0.98 11.88 0.31
C LEU A 86 -0.35 12.66 0.22
N PRO A 87 -1.06 12.51 -0.91
CA PRO A 87 -2.25 13.32 -1.17
C PRO A 87 -3.37 13.02 -0.17
N GLU A 88 -3.96 14.07 0.40
CA GLU A 88 -5.19 13.96 1.22
C GLU A 88 -6.42 13.64 0.36
N ARG A 89 -6.35 13.99 -0.93
CA ARG A 89 -7.40 13.74 -1.91
C ARG A 89 -6.82 13.22 -3.22
N TYR A 90 -7.51 12.26 -3.82
CA TYR A 90 -7.10 11.58 -5.03
C TYR A 90 -8.00 12.00 -6.19
N THR A 91 -7.42 12.52 -7.28
CA THR A 91 -8.12 12.56 -8.57
C THR A 91 -8.12 11.15 -9.18
N PRO A 92 -8.92 10.87 -10.23
CA PRO A 92 -8.85 9.59 -10.93
C PRO A 92 -7.43 9.23 -11.39
N GLU A 93 -6.64 10.19 -11.86
CA GLU A 93 -5.24 9.99 -12.27
C GLU A 93 -4.34 9.63 -11.09
N THR A 94 -4.46 10.37 -9.98
CA THR A 94 -3.68 10.10 -8.78
C THR A 94 -4.07 8.76 -8.16
N ALA A 95 -5.37 8.42 -8.12
CA ALA A 95 -5.84 7.12 -7.64
C ALA A 95 -5.32 5.99 -8.53
N ALA A 96 -5.45 6.11 -9.86
CA ALA A 96 -4.93 5.12 -10.80
C ALA A 96 -3.43 4.88 -10.59
N TYR A 97 -2.65 5.95 -10.47
CA TYR A 97 -1.23 5.85 -10.21
C TYR A 97 -0.94 5.21 -8.85
N VAL A 98 -1.46 5.76 -7.74
CA VAL A 98 -1.14 5.29 -6.38
C VAL A 98 -1.55 3.83 -6.18
N PHE A 99 -2.78 3.47 -6.56
CA PHE A 99 -3.30 2.12 -6.35
C PHE A 99 -2.88 1.12 -7.43
N GLY A 100 -2.17 1.57 -8.47
CA GLY A 100 -1.68 0.71 -9.56
C GLY A 100 -2.82 0.14 -10.41
N LEU A 101 -3.84 0.96 -10.66
CA LEU A 101 -5.06 0.58 -11.37
C LEU A 101 -5.04 1.11 -12.81
N PRO A 102 -5.70 0.42 -13.76
CA PRO A 102 -5.89 0.95 -15.11
C PRO A 102 -6.67 2.27 -15.07
N LEU A 103 -6.09 3.34 -15.63
CA LEU A 103 -6.70 4.67 -15.62
C LEU A 103 -8.11 4.68 -16.23
N ALA A 104 -8.35 3.88 -17.28
CA ALA A 104 -9.65 3.78 -17.92
C ALA A 104 -10.74 3.28 -16.95
N ALA A 105 -10.44 2.22 -16.19
CA ALA A 105 -11.36 1.65 -15.21
C ALA A 105 -11.63 2.64 -14.05
N VAL A 106 -10.60 3.36 -13.60
CA VAL A 106 -10.76 4.37 -12.54
C VAL A 106 -11.61 5.55 -13.02
N ARG A 107 -11.44 6.00 -14.27
CA ARG A 107 -12.26 7.07 -14.84
C ARG A 107 -13.71 6.65 -15.02
N GLU A 108 -13.97 5.45 -15.53
CA GLU A 108 -15.33 4.91 -15.66
C GLU A 108 -16.00 4.80 -14.29
N ALA A 109 -15.29 4.30 -13.28
CA ALA A 109 -15.78 4.26 -11.91
C ALA A 109 -16.08 5.66 -11.37
N ALA A 110 -15.19 6.64 -11.60
CA ALA A 110 -15.38 8.01 -11.16
C ALA A 110 -16.63 8.66 -11.79
N GLU A 111 -16.87 8.42 -13.09
CA GLU A 111 -18.06 8.86 -13.82
C GLU A 111 -19.35 8.26 -13.22
N LYS A 112 -19.35 6.97 -12.87
CA LYS A 112 -20.50 6.32 -12.20
C LYS A 112 -20.83 6.94 -10.84
N THR A 113 -19.80 7.42 -10.14
CA THR A 113 -19.94 8.05 -8.81
C THR A 113 -20.19 9.56 -8.86
N ASP A 114 -20.20 10.17 -10.05
CA ASP A 114 -20.30 11.63 -10.26
C ASP A 114 -19.29 12.43 -9.40
N CYS A 115 -18.08 11.89 -9.23
CA CYS A 115 -17.04 12.45 -8.37
C CYS A 115 -15.72 12.65 -9.13
N SER A 116 -15.11 13.82 -8.98
CA SER A 116 -13.81 14.16 -9.58
C SER A 116 -12.64 14.11 -8.59
N SER A 117 -12.91 13.90 -7.30
CA SER A 117 -11.92 13.86 -6.22
C SER A 117 -12.38 13.05 -5.03
N PHE A 118 -11.55 12.13 -4.55
CA PHE A 118 -11.86 11.17 -3.50
C PHE A 118 -10.98 11.37 -2.27
N SER A 119 -11.56 11.40 -1.07
CA SER A 119 -10.83 11.33 0.20
C SER A 119 -10.67 9.88 0.64
N GLU A 120 -9.95 9.62 1.73
CA GLU A 120 -9.88 8.28 2.34
C GLU A 120 -11.27 7.68 2.62
N GLU A 121 -12.25 8.52 2.99
CA GLU A 121 -13.62 8.11 3.28
C GLU A 121 -14.42 7.74 2.03
N THR A 122 -14.14 8.37 0.87
CA THR A 122 -14.88 8.16 -0.38
C THR A 122 -14.16 7.26 -1.37
N LEU A 123 -12.86 6.99 -1.18
CA LEU A 123 -12.10 6.00 -1.95
C LEU A 123 -12.79 4.61 -1.99
N PRO A 124 -13.39 4.10 -0.89
CA PRO A 124 -14.13 2.84 -0.95
C PRO A 124 -15.27 2.83 -1.98
N VAL A 125 -15.93 3.97 -2.21
CA VAL A 125 -17.00 4.11 -3.20
C VAL A 125 -16.43 4.04 -4.62
N LEU A 126 -15.28 4.68 -4.87
CA LEU A 126 -14.57 4.51 -6.14
C LEU A 126 -14.17 3.05 -6.37
N PHE A 127 -13.63 2.40 -5.34
CA PHE A 127 -13.12 1.03 -5.44
C PHE A 127 -14.22 -0.02 -5.62
N SER A 128 -15.45 0.24 -5.16
CA SER A 128 -16.58 -0.69 -5.37
C SER A 128 -17.03 -0.74 -6.83
N GLU A 129 -16.77 0.32 -7.60
CA GLU A 129 -17.15 0.39 -9.02
C GLU A 129 -16.09 -0.16 -9.98
N ILE A 130 -14.91 -0.56 -9.46
CA ILE A 130 -13.80 -1.11 -10.26
C ILE A 130 -13.83 -2.64 -10.21
N MET A 131 -14.01 -3.29 -11.36
CA MET A 131 -14.07 -4.75 -11.47
C MET A 131 -12.70 -5.35 -11.75
N LEU A 132 -12.28 -6.34 -10.96
CA LEU A 132 -10.95 -6.96 -11.11
C LEU A 132 -10.83 -7.87 -12.35
N CYS A 133 -11.96 -8.35 -12.89
CA CYS A 133 -11.99 -9.18 -14.09
C CYS A 133 -11.39 -8.47 -15.32
N GLU A 134 -11.31 -7.15 -15.27
CA GLU A 134 -10.83 -6.27 -16.33
C GLU A 134 -9.35 -5.86 -16.12
N ILE A 135 -8.71 -6.37 -15.06
CA ILE A 135 -7.32 -6.07 -14.69
C ILE A 135 -6.49 -7.35 -14.78
N PRO A 136 -5.83 -7.62 -15.92
CA PRO A 136 -5.16 -8.91 -16.18
C PRO A 136 -3.93 -9.19 -15.30
N ASP A 137 -3.40 -8.19 -14.57
CA ASP A 137 -2.11 -8.26 -13.86
C ASP A 137 -2.21 -8.21 -12.31
N LEU A 138 -3.40 -8.30 -11.72
CA LEU A 138 -3.54 -8.44 -10.26
C LEU A 138 -3.58 -9.94 -9.86
N PRO A 139 -2.79 -10.37 -8.87
CA PRO A 139 -2.76 -11.77 -8.41
C PRO A 139 -4.08 -12.23 -7.76
#